data_AF-A0A2M8AZ50-F1
#
_entry.id   AF-A0A2M8AZ50-F1
#
_cell.length_a   1.000
_cell.length_b   1.000
_cell.length_c   1.000
_cell.angle_alpha   90.00
_cell.angle_beta   90.00
_cell.angle_gamma   90.00
#
_symmetry.space_group_name_H-M   'P 1'
#
loop_
_entity.id
_entity.type
_entity.pdbx_description
1 polymer ?
#
loop_
_entity_poly.entity_id
_entity_poly.type
_entity_poly.pdbx_seq_one_letter_code
_entity_poly.pdbx_strand_id
1 'polypeptide(L)'
;MNKSMSLGLALVFLIIGSPSIAHEQGTVRPQSLLREIVQGMPKGGTQEVSVLTASFKPGDKTVFHTHRFPVTVYILEGAFT
;
A
#
# COMPACT_ATOMS: atom_id res chain seq x y z
N MET A 1 36.65 8.09 32.95
CA MET A 1 35.46 7.43 32.38
C MET A 1 35.63 5.93 32.51
N ASN A 2 34.80 5.27 33.32
CA ASN A 2 34.83 3.82 33.50
C ASN A 2 34.45 3.11 32.19
N LYS A 3 35.14 2.02 31.86
CA LYS A 3 34.97 1.28 30.59
C LYS A 3 33.50 0.87 30.34
N SER A 4 32.75 0.63 31.41
CA SER A 4 31.31 0.34 31.37
C SER A 4 30.44 1.52 30.93
N MET A 5 30.72 2.76 31.36
CA MET A 5 29.99 3.95 30.83
C MET A 5 30.28 4.15 29.35
N SER A 6 31.53 3.94 28.93
CA SER A 6 31.92 4.15 27.53
C SER A 6 31.17 3.19 26.58
N LEU A 7 30.94 1.95 27.02
CA LEU A 7 30.24 0.95 26.22
C LEU A 7 28.73 1.22 26.15
N GLY A 8 28.13 1.62 27.28
CA GLY A 8 26.72 2.01 27.32
C GLY A 8 26.43 3.23 26.45
N LEU A 9 27.32 4.23 26.45
CA LEU A 9 27.17 5.43 25.65
C LEU A 9 27.26 5.11 24.14
N ALA A 10 28.19 4.24 23.74
CA ALA A 10 28.34 3.81 22.35
C ALA A 10 27.09 3.08 21.82
N LEU A 11 26.43 2.27 22.66
CA LEU A 11 25.20 1.56 22.28
C LEU A 11 24.01 2.51 22.08
N VAL A 12 23.90 3.55 22.93
CA VAL A 12 22.85 4.58 22.80
C VAL A 12 23.02 5.38 21.50
N PHE A 13 24.25 5.77 21.16
CA PHE A 13 24.52 6.46 19.88
C PHE A 13 24.19 5.58 18.66
N LEU A 14 24.36 4.26 18.74
CA LEU A 14 24.05 3.34 17.65
C LEU A 14 22.53 3.22 17.41
N ILE A 15 21.73 3.21 18.47
CA ILE A 15 20.26 3.09 18.38
C ILE A 15 19.65 4.41 17.88
N ILE A 16 20.14 5.56 18.33
CA ILE A 16 19.61 6.87 17.93
C ILE A 16 20.10 7.25 16.51
N GLY A 17 21.30 6.81 16.11
CA GLY A 17 21.89 7.11 14.81
C GLY A 17 21.49 6.16 13.68
N SER A 18 20.63 5.17 13.95
CA SER A 18 20.15 4.26 12.90
C SER A 18 19.25 5.05 11.95
N PRO A 19 19.61 5.19 10.65
CA PRO A 19 18.70 5.80 9.70
C PRO A 19 17.43 4.95 9.66
N SER A 20 16.28 5.59 9.82
CA SER A 20 15.02 4.95 9.45
C SER A 20 15.19 4.46 8.02
N ILE A 21 15.13 3.14 7.80
CA ILE A 21 15.16 2.59 6.45
C ILE A 21 13.87 3.08 5.79
N ALA A 22 13.97 4.20 5.08
CA ALA A 22 12.90 4.71 4.26
C ALA A 22 12.52 3.59 3.30
N HIS A 23 11.26 3.16 3.34
CA HIS A 23 10.74 2.22 2.37
C HIS A 23 10.89 2.86 0.99
N GLU A 24 11.65 2.23 0.08
CA GLU A 24 11.66 2.67 -1.32
C GLU A 24 10.23 2.60 -1.83
N GLN A 25 9.76 3.70 -2.40
CA GLN A 25 8.39 3.83 -2.91
C GLN A 25 8.13 2.73 -3.94
N GLY A 26 7.34 1.73 -3.54
CA GLY A 26 6.97 0.62 -4.39
C GLY A 26 5.89 1.03 -5.38
N THR A 27 5.94 0.46 -6.58
CA THR A 27 4.76 0.48 -7.46
C THR A 27 3.84 -0.65 -7.06
N VAL A 28 2.70 -0.32 -6.45
CA VAL A 28 1.71 -1.32 -6.03
C VAL A 28 0.90 -1.77 -7.25
N ARG A 29 0.82 -3.09 -7.43
CA ARG A 29 -0.04 -3.74 -8.42
C ARG A 29 -1.19 -4.44 -7.70
N PRO A 30 -2.45 -4.01 -7.89
CA PRO A 30 -3.59 -4.68 -7.26
C PRO A 30 -3.68 -6.15 -7.68
N GLN A 31 -4.01 -7.00 -6.71
CA GLN A 31 -4.31 -8.42 -6.91
C GLN A 31 -5.78 -8.60 -7.25
N SER A 32 -6.09 -9.45 -8.23
CA SER A 32 -7.47 -9.82 -8.55
C SER A 32 -7.98 -10.88 -7.58
N LEU A 33 -9.12 -10.60 -6.93
CA LEU A 33 -9.81 -11.53 -6.04
C LEU A 33 -11.02 -12.18 -6.70
N LEU A 34 -11.76 -11.41 -7.50
CA LEU A 34 -12.93 -11.88 -8.23
C LEU A 34 -12.93 -11.29 -9.63
N ARG A 35 -13.38 -12.10 -10.59
CA ARG A 35 -13.82 -11.67 -11.92
C ARG A 35 -15.06 -12.47 -12.28
N GLU A 36 -16.15 -11.77 -12.53
CA GLU A 36 -17.43 -12.41 -12.79
C GLU A 36 -18.19 -11.67 -13.87
N ILE A 37 -18.77 -12.40 -14.81
CA ILE A 37 -19.68 -11.85 -15.81
C ILE A 37 -21.08 -11.85 -15.20
N VAL A 38 -21.64 -10.65 -15.02
CA VAL A 38 -22.98 -10.46 -14.47
C VAL A 38 -23.90 -9.85 -15.52
N GLN A 39 -25.21 -10.03 -15.32
CA GLN A 39 -26.22 -9.30 -16.07
C GLN A 39 -26.26 -7.84 -15.57
N GLY A 40 -25.82 -6.92 -16.41
CA GLY A 40 -25.75 -5.49 -16.10
C GLY A 40 -27.13 -4.85 -16.05
N MET A 41 -27.36 -4.07 -15.00
CA MET A 41 -28.59 -3.29 -14.80
C MET A 41 -28.33 -1.79 -15.06
N PRO A 42 -29.37 -1.01 -15.44
CA PRO A 42 -30.73 -1.44 -15.78
C PRO A 42 -30.89 -1.87 -17.25
N LYS A 43 -29.86 -1.70 -18.09
CA LYS A 43 -29.98 -1.82 -19.56
C LYS A 43 -29.81 -3.25 -20.11
N GLY A 44 -29.54 -4.25 -19.26
CA GLY A 44 -29.58 -5.66 -19.63
C GLY A 44 -28.45 -6.16 -20.54
N GLY A 45 -27.33 -5.44 -20.65
CA GLY A 45 -26.11 -5.98 -21.28
C GLY A 45 -25.30 -6.79 -20.27
N THR A 46 -24.44 -7.72 -20.70
CA THR A 46 -23.49 -8.37 -19.79
C THR A 46 -22.34 -7.43 -19.45
N GLN A 47 -21.86 -7.51 -18.20
CA GLN A 47 -20.72 -6.72 -17.73
C GLN A 47 -19.80 -7.61 -16.88
N GLU A 48 -18.49 -7.45 -17.02
CA GLU A 48 -17.54 -8.04 -16.07
C GLU A 48 -17.42 -7.14 -14.85
N VAL A 49 -17.67 -7.70 -13.67
CA VAL A 49 -17.35 -7.10 -12.38
C VAL A 49 -16.05 -7.73 -11.89
N SER A 50 -15.11 -6.87 -11.49
CA SER A 50 -13.83 -7.29 -10.93
C SER A 50 -13.65 -6.71 -9.54
N VAL A 51 -13.22 -7.54 -8.59
CA VAL A 51 -12.80 -7.10 -7.25
C VAL A 51 -11.30 -7.23 -7.16
N LEU A 52 -10.64 -6.12 -6.84
CA LEU A 52 -9.21 -6.05 -6.68
C LEU A 52 -8.88 -5.68 -5.23
N THR A 53 -7.77 -6.18 -4.71
CA THR A 53 -7.22 -5.76 -3.41
C THR A 53 -5.79 -5.28 -3.59
N ALA A 54 -5.38 -4.33 -2.77
CA ALA A 54 -4.04 -3.79 -2.76
C ALA A 54 -3.67 -3.36 -1.34
N SER A 55 -2.41 -3.58 -0.97
CA SER A 55 -1.84 -3.07 0.28
C SER A 55 -0.76 -2.06 -0.05
N PHE A 56 -0.81 -0.91 0.61
CA PHE A 56 0.10 0.20 0.41
C PHE A 56 0.89 0.45 1.68
N LYS A 57 2.21 0.60 1.55
CA LYS A 57 3.06 1.19 2.58
C LYS A 57 3.12 2.70 2.40
N PRO A 58 3.52 3.45 3.44
CA PRO A 58 3.71 4.90 3.32
C PRO A 58 4.65 5.24 2.14
N GLY A 59 4.17 6.07 1.22
CA GLY A 59 4.91 6.49 0.02
C GLY A 59 4.68 5.61 -1.22
N ASP A 60 4.02 4.46 -1.09
CA ASP A 60 3.64 3.65 -2.24
C ASP A 60 2.64 4.38 -3.14
N LYS A 61 2.70 4.06 -4.43
CA LYS A 61 1.79 4.61 -5.43
C LYS A 61 1.43 3.58 -6.48
N THR A 62 0.30 3.79 -7.14
CA THR A 62 0.01 3.15 -8.42
C THR A 62 0.50 4.03 -9.57
N VAL A 63 0.66 3.44 -10.75
CA VAL A 63 0.86 4.22 -11.97
C VAL A 63 -0.37 5.09 -12.25
N PHE A 64 -0.16 6.27 -12.81
CA PHE A 64 -1.27 7.13 -13.24
C PHE A 64 -1.98 6.50 -14.45
N HIS A 65 -3.30 6.40 -14.39
CA HIS A 65 -4.14 5.82 -15.45
C HIS A 65 -5.58 6.31 -15.36
N THR A 66 -6.39 5.98 -16.38
CA THR A 66 -7.82 6.30 -16.46
C THR A 66 -8.64 5.03 -16.66
N HIS A 67 -9.92 5.08 -16.30
CA HIS A 67 -10.85 3.96 -16.50
C HIS A 67 -12.00 4.35 -17.42
N ARG A 68 -12.37 3.40 -18.30
CA ARG A 68 -13.56 3.51 -19.15
C ARG A 68 -14.87 3.27 -18.39
N PHE A 69 -14.80 2.51 -17.30
CA PHE A 69 -15.93 2.15 -16.44
C PHE A 69 -15.69 2.71 -15.03
N PRO A 70 -16.75 3.02 -14.27
CA PRO A 70 -16.60 3.55 -12.91
C PRO A 70 -15.88 2.55 -12.01
N VAL A 71 -15.07 3.08 -11.10
CA VAL A 71 -14.37 2.32 -10.07
C VAL A 71 -14.83 2.84 -8.72
N THR A 72 -15.15 1.92 -7.81
CA THR A 72 -15.41 2.22 -6.41
C THR A 72 -14.24 1.73 -5.58
N VAL A 73 -13.71 2.59 -4.72
CA VAL A 73 -12.62 2.26 -3.79
C VAL A 73 -13.17 2.26 -2.38
N TYR A 74 -12.87 1.19 -1.63
CA TYR A 74 -13.21 1.08 -0.23
C TYR A 74 -11.94 0.80 0.58
N ILE A 75 -11.65 1.65 1.55
CA ILE A 75 -10.45 1.54 2.38
C ILE A 75 -10.77 0.66 3.58
N LEU A 76 -10.13 -0.51 3.64
CA LEU A 76 -10.30 -1.46 4.74
C LEU A 76 -9.57 -0.99 6.01
N GLU A 77 -8.37 -0.44 5.85
CA GLU A 77 -7.51 -0.01 6.96
C GLU A 77 -6.70 1.24 6.59
N GLY A 78 -6.46 2.13 7.56
CA GLY A 78 -5.65 3.33 7.38
C GLY A 78 -6.36 4.47 6.64
N ALA A 79 -5.58 5.29 5.94
CA ALA A 79 -6.07 6.41 5.13
C ALA A 79 -5.37 6.39 3.76
N PHE A 80 -6.15 6.62 2.71
CA PHE A 80 -5.67 6.78 1.34
C PHE A 80 -6.01 8.21 0.90
N THR A 81 -4.99 9.01 0.59
CA THR A 81 -5.10 10.45 0.32
C THR A 81 -4.47 10.81 -1.00
#